data_AF-A0A8X8X8R1-F1
#
_entry.id   AF-A0A8X8X8R1-F1
#
_cell.length_a   1.000
_cell.length_b   1.000
_cell.length_c   1.000
_cell.angle_alpha   90.00
_cell.angle_beta   90.00
_cell.angle_gamma   90.00
#
_symmetry.space_group_name_H-M   'P 1'
#
loop_
_entity.id
_entity.type
_entity.pdbx_description
1 polymer ?
#
loop_
_entity_poly.entity_id
_entity_poly.type
_entity_poly.pdbx_seq_one_letter_code
_entity_poly.pdbx_strand_id
1 'polypeptide(L)'
;MPLLRHVITYRGTLDGAQCLPDIDATVLENLQTLSEVSNLKFGERVLKRIPNIKTLKLYYGDTSKEEDDYGLNKLCCLHKLASLRLRCSEQHTRVIREVSFPHSLKKLTLVNTKLPWEDIKLKIGSLPLLQVLKLERKSFTGSKWETFENQFSTLKFLLIESCDLEYWITHNTHFPRLEHLVLRYIKFLREIPSSIGCLPTLQSIKVKRCGDSVVDSAQRIKEEQEEFGNDGLQIYTCSYQDFLQVRTSLV
;
A
#
# COMPACT_ATOMS: atom_id res chain seq x y z
N MET A 1 -15.35 -27.03 -20.39
CA MET A 1 -15.84 -25.98 -19.45
C MET A 1 -14.73 -24.95 -19.27
N PRO A 2 -14.95 -23.66 -19.54
CA PRO A 2 -13.89 -22.66 -19.37
C PRO A 2 -13.53 -22.53 -17.89
N LEU A 3 -12.26 -22.77 -17.55
CA LEU A 3 -11.74 -22.67 -16.18
C LEU A 3 -11.65 -21.19 -15.79
N LEU A 4 -12.60 -20.71 -14.98
CA LEU A 4 -12.67 -19.32 -14.56
C LEU A 4 -11.45 -18.96 -13.69
N ARG A 5 -10.50 -18.21 -14.25
CA ARG A 5 -9.24 -17.80 -13.57
C ARG A 5 -9.30 -16.42 -12.94
N HIS A 6 -10.16 -15.55 -13.48
CA HIS A 6 -10.29 -14.15 -13.08
C HIS A 6 -11.77 -13.82 -12.92
N VAL A 7 -12.13 -13.24 -11.79
CA VAL A 7 -13.46 -12.68 -11.54
C VAL A 7 -13.30 -11.21 -11.19
N ILE A 8 -14.02 -10.36 -11.91
CA ILE A 8 -14.15 -8.93 -11.64
C ILE A 8 -15.61 -8.73 -11.26
N THR A 9 -15.88 -8.34 -10.02
CA THR A 9 -17.23 -8.03 -9.56
C THR A 9 -17.40 -6.53 -9.51
N TYR A 10 -18.33 -5.95 -10.27
CA TYR A 10 -18.61 -4.52 -10.18
C TYR A 10 -19.54 -4.24 -8.99
N ARG A 11 -19.00 -3.69 -7.88
CA ARG A 11 -19.78 -3.21 -6.72
C ARG A 11 -20.84 -4.19 -6.18
N GLY A 12 -20.59 -5.50 -6.30
CA GLY A 12 -21.41 -6.52 -5.66
C GLY A 12 -20.98 -6.72 -4.22
N THR A 13 -21.93 -6.69 -3.28
CA THR A 13 -21.75 -7.24 -1.95
C THR A 13 -21.56 -8.75 -2.08
N LEU A 14 -20.40 -9.26 -1.70
CA LEU A 14 -20.28 -10.68 -1.35
C LEU A 14 -20.87 -10.87 0.05
N ASP A 15 -22.13 -10.49 0.21
CA ASP A 15 -22.92 -11.03 1.31
C ASP A 15 -22.96 -12.54 1.06
N GLY A 16 -22.72 -13.32 2.11
CA GLY A 16 -22.46 -14.76 2.05
C GLY A 16 -23.59 -15.62 1.47
N ALA A 17 -24.55 -15.03 0.74
CA ALA A 17 -25.71 -15.68 0.15
C ALA A 17 -25.98 -15.37 -1.33
N GLN A 18 -25.47 -14.30 -1.99
CA GLN A 18 -26.10 -13.88 -3.28
C GLN A 18 -25.22 -13.36 -4.44
N CYS A 19 -23.90 -13.54 -4.43
CA CYS A 19 -23.07 -13.19 -5.62
C CYS A 19 -22.18 -14.31 -6.15
N LEU A 20 -22.29 -15.50 -5.55
CA LEU A 20 -21.99 -16.73 -6.27
C LEU A 20 -23.36 -17.32 -6.56
N PRO A 21 -23.65 -17.74 -7.81
CA PRO A 21 -24.90 -18.43 -8.07
C PRO A 21 -25.05 -19.51 -7.00
N ASP A 22 -26.27 -19.62 -6.46
CA ASP A 22 -26.67 -20.61 -5.46
C ASP A 22 -26.59 -22.00 -6.10
N ILE A 23 -25.34 -22.43 -6.32
CA ILE A 23 -24.89 -23.67 -6.88
C ILE A 23 -23.97 -24.19 -5.79
N ASP A 24 -24.48 -25.19 -5.09
CA ASP A 24 -23.78 -25.98 -4.08
C ASP A 24 -22.27 -26.06 -4.29
N ALA A 25 -21.52 -25.74 -3.23
CA ALA A 25 -20.23 -26.35 -2.91
C ALA A 25 -19.08 -26.32 -3.95
N THR A 26 -19.17 -25.62 -5.08
CA THR A 26 -18.07 -25.67 -6.06
C THR A 26 -16.87 -24.84 -5.58
N VAL A 27 -15.77 -25.55 -5.28
CA VAL A 27 -14.46 -24.95 -5.03
C VAL A 27 -13.95 -24.32 -6.32
N LEU A 28 -13.58 -23.04 -6.26
CA LEU A 28 -13.05 -22.30 -7.40
C LEU A 28 -11.53 -22.52 -7.50
N GLU A 29 -11.12 -23.78 -7.70
CA GLU A 29 -9.70 -24.19 -7.66
C GLU A 29 -8.83 -23.44 -8.68
N ASN A 30 -9.41 -23.07 -9.82
CA ASN A 30 -8.70 -22.36 -10.87
C ASN A 30 -8.70 -20.84 -10.70
N LEU A 31 -9.46 -20.31 -9.74
CA LEU A 31 -9.56 -18.88 -9.50
C LEU A 31 -8.28 -18.37 -8.84
N GLN A 32 -7.58 -17.46 -9.54
CA GLN A 32 -6.33 -16.86 -9.06
C GLN A 32 -6.45 -15.36 -8.80
N THR A 33 -7.44 -14.70 -9.41
CA THR A 33 -7.67 -13.27 -9.24
C THR A 33 -9.12 -12.98 -8.94
N LEU A 34 -9.33 -12.17 -7.91
CA LEU A 34 -10.63 -11.65 -7.52
C LEU A 34 -10.47 -10.14 -7.33
N SER A 35 -11.19 -9.35 -8.13
CA SER A 35 -11.01 -7.90 -8.23
C SER A 35 -12.33 -7.17 -8.04
N GLU A 36 -12.26 -5.98 -7.43
CA GLU A 36 -13.40 -5.06 -7.23
C GLU A 36 -14.51 -5.60 -6.32
N VAL A 37 -14.15 -6.59 -5.50
CA VAL A 37 -15.07 -7.20 -4.54
C VAL A 37 -15.37 -6.24 -3.41
N SER A 38 -16.66 -6.02 -3.17
CA SER A 38 -17.12 -5.11 -2.14
C SER A 38 -17.61 -5.87 -0.91
N ASN A 39 -17.20 -5.42 0.28
CA ASN A 39 -17.73 -5.87 1.57
C ASN A 39 -17.66 -7.39 1.78
N LEU A 40 -16.60 -8.04 1.28
CA LEU A 40 -16.43 -9.47 1.42
C LEU A 40 -16.16 -9.85 2.88
N LYS A 41 -16.96 -10.79 3.39
CA LYS A 41 -16.79 -11.40 4.71
C LYS A 41 -15.95 -12.67 4.58
N PHE A 42 -14.80 -12.70 5.25
CA PHE A 42 -13.94 -13.88 5.33
C PHE A 42 -14.44 -14.83 6.42
N GLY A 43 -15.17 -15.85 6.00
CA GLY A 43 -15.48 -17.04 6.79
C GLY A 43 -14.78 -18.28 6.26
N GLU A 44 -14.84 -19.40 7.00
CA GLU A 44 -14.25 -20.68 6.58
C GLU A 44 -14.72 -21.12 5.19
N ARG A 45 -16.01 -20.87 4.88
CA ARG A 45 -16.60 -21.20 3.59
C ARG A 45 -15.91 -20.46 2.45
N VAL A 46 -15.62 -19.17 2.61
CA VAL A 46 -14.95 -18.38 1.58
C VAL A 46 -13.51 -18.87 1.39
N LEU A 47 -12.77 -19.06 2.48
CA LEU A 47 -11.38 -19.54 2.42
C LEU A 47 -11.27 -20.90 1.70
N LYS A 48 -12.19 -21.83 1.98
CA LYS A 48 -12.26 -23.15 1.31
C LYS A 48 -12.63 -23.04 -0.17
N ARG A 49 -13.37 -22.00 -0.58
CA ARG A 49 -13.79 -21.82 -1.98
C ARG A 49 -12.72 -21.18 -2.87
N ILE A 50 -11.80 -20.40 -2.32
CA ILE A 50 -10.75 -19.70 -3.08
C ILE A 50 -9.32 -20.10 -2.67
N PRO A 51 -8.99 -21.41 -2.60
CA PRO A 51 -7.74 -21.89 -2.01
C PRO A 51 -6.48 -21.45 -2.79
N ASN A 52 -6.63 -21.11 -4.07
CA ASN A 52 -5.53 -20.78 -4.98
C ASN A 52 -5.44 -19.30 -5.35
N ILE A 53 -6.10 -18.43 -4.57
CA ILE A 53 -6.11 -17.00 -4.84
C ILE A 53 -4.71 -16.39 -4.71
N LYS A 54 -4.30 -15.64 -5.74
CA LYS A 54 -2.99 -14.96 -5.81
C LYS A 54 -3.12 -13.44 -5.80
N THR A 55 -4.23 -12.91 -6.31
CA THR A 55 -4.49 -11.47 -6.35
C THR A 55 -5.88 -11.15 -5.82
N LEU A 56 -5.95 -10.27 -4.82
CA LEU A 56 -7.19 -9.74 -4.26
C LEU A 56 -7.22 -8.21 -4.37
N LYS A 57 -8.33 -7.66 -4.85
CA LYS A 57 -8.65 -6.23 -4.72
C LYS A 57 -10.01 -6.09 -4.06
N LEU A 58 -10.00 -5.57 -2.85
CA LEU A 58 -11.18 -5.42 -2.00
C LEU A 58 -11.52 -3.95 -1.80
N TYR A 59 -12.82 -3.68 -1.74
CA TYR A 59 -13.39 -2.40 -1.37
C TYR A 59 -14.32 -2.61 -0.18
N TYR A 60 -14.16 -1.84 0.89
CA TYR A 60 -15.08 -1.82 2.01
C TYR A 60 -15.74 -0.44 2.07
N GLY A 61 -17.03 -0.37 1.76
CA GLY A 61 -17.79 0.87 1.67
C GLY A 61 -19.07 0.81 2.48
N ASP A 62 -19.79 1.92 2.54
CA ASP A 62 -20.94 2.11 3.45
C ASP A 62 -22.02 1.05 3.23
N THR A 63 -22.02 0.07 4.13
CA THR A 63 -23.17 -0.79 4.40
C THR A 63 -23.95 -0.15 5.53
N SER A 64 -25.28 -0.18 5.45
CA SER A 64 -26.20 0.43 6.43
C SER A 64 -26.14 -0.16 7.86
N LYS A 65 -25.13 -0.99 8.18
CA LYS A 65 -24.95 -1.65 9.48
C LYS A 65 -23.50 -1.47 9.93
N GLU A 66 -23.33 -0.78 11.06
CA GLU A 66 -22.04 -0.33 11.60
C GLU A 66 -21.19 -1.45 12.24
N GLU A 67 -21.58 -2.72 12.15
CA GLU A 67 -21.06 -3.80 13.02
C GLU A 67 -20.72 -5.12 12.30
N ASP A 68 -20.44 -5.08 10.99
CA ASP A 68 -20.07 -6.31 10.29
C ASP A 68 -18.59 -6.68 10.54
N ASP A 69 -18.36 -7.75 11.30
CA ASP A 69 -17.07 -8.45 11.31
C ASP A 69 -16.83 -9.06 9.92
N TYR A 70 -15.90 -8.46 9.18
CA TYR A 70 -15.51 -8.92 7.85
C TYR A 70 -14.47 -10.05 7.90
N GLY A 71 -14.02 -10.48 9.09
CA GLY A 71 -13.07 -11.57 9.26
C GLY A 71 -11.70 -11.28 8.66
N LEU A 72 -11.29 -10.01 8.57
CA LEU A 72 -10.03 -9.61 7.93
C LEU A 72 -8.78 -10.18 8.61
N ASN A 73 -8.90 -10.58 9.89
CA ASN A 73 -7.87 -11.34 10.60
C ASN A 73 -7.57 -12.70 9.93
N LYS A 74 -8.52 -13.28 9.19
CA LYS A 74 -8.37 -14.57 8.50
C LYS A 74 -7.72 -14.46 7.12
N LEU A 75 -7.39 -13.25 6.65
CA LEU A 75 -6.63 -13.06 5.41
C LEU A 75 -5.26 -13.76 5.45
N CYS A 76 -4.68 -13.93 6.64
CA CYS A 76 -3.41 -14.62 6.84
C CYS A 76 -3.44 -16.10 6.40
N CYS A 77 -4.63 -16.72 6.33
CA CYS A 77 -4.83 -18.10 5.86
C CYS A 77 -4.68 -18.25 4.34
N LEU A 78 -4.64 -17.15 3.58
CA LEU A 78 -4.48 -17.18 2.13
C LEU A 78 -3.00 -17.30 1.74
N HIS A 79 -2.42 -18.48 1.95
CA HIS A 79 -0.98 -18.74 1.79
C HIS A 79 -0.44 -18.54 0.37
N LYS A 80 -1.29 -18.47 -0.66
CA LYS A 80 -0.89 -18.21 -2.05
C LYS A 80 -1.06 -16.75 -2.48
N LEU A 81 -1.58 -15.88 -1.61
CA LEU A 81 -1.88 -14.50 -1.91
C LEU A 81 -0.59 -13.66 -2.07
N ALA A 82 -0.26 -13.31 -3.31
CA ALA A 82 0.92 -12.52 -3.63
C ALA A 82 0.63 -11.02 -3.76
N SER A 83 -0.60 -10.61 -4.09
CA SER A 83 -0.97 -9.21 -4.29
C SER A 83 -2.30 -8.88 -3.62
N LEU A 84 -2.31 -7.85 -2.78
CA LEU A 84 -3.49 -7.36 -2.09
C LEU A 84 -3.65 -5.85 -2.29
N ARG A 85 -4.84 -5.42 -2.70
CA ARG A 85 -5.26 -4.03 -2.64
C ARG A 85 -6.49 -3.93 -1.73
N LEU A 86 -6.40 -3.14 -0.66
CA LEU A 86 -7.52 -2.82 0.23
C LEU A 86 -7.87 -1.36 0.08
N ARG A 87 -9.15 -1.06 -0.15
CA ARG A 87 -9.68 0.31 -0.18
C ARG A 87 -10.88 0.42 0.75
N CYS A 88 -10.95 1.50 1.52
CA CYS A 88 -12.10 1.76 2.39
C CYS A 88 -12.83 3.08 2.07
N SER A 89 -14.12 3.17 2.41
CA SER A 89 -14.83 4.44 2.55
C SER A 89 -14.34 5.17 3.80
N GLU A 90 -14.65 6.46 3.91
CA GLU A 90 -14.19 7.26 5.04
C GLU A 90 -14.78 6.82 6.39
N GLN A 91 -15.92 6.11 6.37
CA GLN A 91 -16.67 5.70 7.56
C GLN A 91 -16.23 4.32 8.12
N HIS A 92 -15.61 3.45 7.31
CA HIS A 92 -15.31 2.05 7.68
C HIS A 92 -13.86 1.78 8.15
N THR A 93 -13.22 2.72 8.85
CA THR A 93 -11.78 2.62 9.15
C THR A 93 -11.43 1.76 10.36
N ARG A 94 -12.42 1.34 11.15
CA ARG A 94 -12.22 0.45 12.31
C ARG A 94 -11.93 -1.00 11.90
N VAL A 95 -12.54 -1.47 10.81
CA VAL A 95 -12.49 -2.86 10.34
C VAL A 95 -11.05 -3.34 10.04
N ILE A 96 -10.18 -2.44 9.60
CA ILE A 96 -8.82 -2.78 9.17
C ILE A 96 -7.86 -2.90 10.35
N ARG A 97 -8.24 -2.41 11.54
CA ARG A 97 -7.38 -2.54 12.73
C ARG A 97 -7.11 -4.00 13.10
N GLU A 98 -7.98 -4.93 12.73
CA GLU A 98 -7.80 -6.36 13.00
C GLU A 98 -7.20 -7.13 11.81
N VAL A 99 -6.83 -6.44 10.72
CA VAL A 99 -6.25 -7.11 9.55
C VAL A 99 -4.95 -7.81 9.92
N SER A 100 -4.82 -9.07 9.48
CA SER A 100 -3.60 -9.85 9.55
C SER A 100 -3.18 -10.23 8.14
N PHE A 101 -2.05 -9.70 7.68
CA PHE A 101 -1.58 -9.91 6.32
C PHE A 101 -0.90 -11.28 6.17
N PRO A 102 -1.10 -11.99 5.04
CA PRO A 102 -0.42 -13.25 4.79
C PRO A 102 1.07 -13.03 4.49
N HIS A 103 1.92 -13.94 4.97
CA HIS A 103 3.38 -13.89 4.79
C HIS A 103 3.83 -14.08 3.33
N SER A 104 2.95 -14.60 2.46
CA SER A 104 3.20 -14.79 1.04
C SER A 104 3.09 -13.51 0.20
N LEU A 105 2.69 -12.40 0.84
CA LEU A 105 2.39 -11.15 0.16
C LEU A 105 3.66 -10.49 -0.40
N LYS A 106 3.66 -10.26 -1.72
CA LYS A 106 4.71 -9.55 -2.44
C LYS A 106 4.36 -8.10 -2.76
N LYS A 107 3.06 -7.80 -2.87
CA LYS A 107 2.55 -6.48 -3.19
C LYS A 107 1.37 -6.12 -2.30
N LEU A 108 1.49 -4.99 -1.61
CA LEU A 108 0.43 -4.42 -0.80
C LEU A 108 0.09 -3.02 -1.28
N THR A 109 -1.20 -2.75 -1.45
CA THR A 109 -1.72 -1.39 -1.65
C THR A 109 -2.84 -1.12 -0.67
N LEU A 110 -2.69 -0.07 0.11
CA LEU A 110 -3.67 0.39 1.08
C LEU A 110 -4.21 1.75 0.64
N VAL A 111 -5.53 1.88 0.60
CA VAL A 111 -6.21 3.10 0.16
C VAL A 111 -7.24 3.52 1.20
N ASN A 112 -7.11 4.71 1.77
CA ASN A 112 -8.06 5.27 2.74
C ASN A 112 -8.34 4.35 3.95
N THR A 113 -7.32 3.60 4.36
CA THR A 113 -7.39 2.64 5.46
C THR A 113 -7.26 3.27 6.85
N LYS A 114 -6.74 4.51 6.93
CA LYS A 114 -6.50 5.28 8.16
C LYS A 114 -5.85 4.46 9.29
N LEU A 115 -4.86 3.64 8.96
CA LEU A 115 -4.08 2.90 9.94
C LEU A 115 -3.14 3.86 10.68
N PRO A 116 -2.97 3.75 12.00
CA PRO A 116 -1.93 4.49 12.70
C PRO A 116 -0.53 4.13 12.17
N TRP A 117 0.37 5.11 12.03
CA TRP A 117 1.77 4.82 11.63
C TRP A 117 2.50 3.90 12.61
N GLU A 118 2.13 3.94 13.89
CA GLU A 118 2.64 3.01 14.92
C GLU A 118 2.37 1.52 14.59
N ASP A 119 1.26 1.22 13.90
CA ASP A 119 0.87 -0.16 13.56
C ASP A 119 1.65 -0.72 12.37
N ILE A 120 2.28 0.13 11.55
CA ILE A 120 2.95 -0.30 10.32
C ILE A 120 4.09 -1.29 10.62
N LYS A 121 4.77 -1.08 11.75
CA LYS A 121 5.84 -1.94 12.26
C LYS A 121 5.36 -3.37 12.45
N LEU A 122 4.25 -3.52 13.15
CA LEU A 122 3.73 -4.82 13.57
C LEU A 122 3.06 -5.56 12.42
N LYS A 123 2.33 -4.83 11.57
CA LYS A 123 1.49 -5.44 10.53
C LYS A 123 2.18 -5.62 9.18
N ILE A 124 3.07 -4.71 8.79
CA ILE A 124 3.60 -4.64 7.42
C ILE A 124 5.11 -4.77 7.40
N GLY A 125 5.81 -4.13 8.35
CA GLY A 125 7.28 -4.09 8.40
C GLY A 125 7.93 -5.47 8.45
N SER A 126 7.28 -6.47 9.03
CA SER A 126 7.79 -7.84 9.18
C SER A 126 7.46 -8.78 8.01
N LEU A 127 6.75 -8.31 6.97
CA LEU A 127 6.34 -9.17 5.85
C LEU A 127 7.57 -9.63 5.03
N PRO A 128 7.88 -10.94 5.01
CA PRO A 128 9.19 -11.41 4.55
C PRO A 128 9.37 -11.32 3.03
N LEU A 129 8.28 -11.34 2.26
CA LEU A 129 8.33 -11.36 0.80
C LEU A 129 7.85 -10.05 0.16
N LEU A 130 7.56 -9.01 0.96
CA LEU A 130 6.96 -7.77 0.49
C LEU A 130 7.96 -6.94 -0.32
N GLN A 131 7.74 -6.88 -1.63
CA GLN A 131 8.58 -6.14 -2.58
C GLN A 131 8.00 -4.77 -2.95
N VAL A 132 6.66 -4.63 -2.92
CA VAL A 132 5.97 -3.42 -3.35
C VAL A 132 4.98 -2.97 -2.28
N LEU A 133 5.18 -1.78 -1.73
CA LEU A 133 4.26 -1.14 -0.80
C LEU A 133 3.75 0.17 -1.39
N LYS A 134 2.42 0.33 -1.43
CA LYS A 134 1.74 1.54 -1.88
C LYS A 134 0.76 2.02 -0.82
N LEU A 135 1.01 3.22 -0.32
CA LEU A 135 0.22 3.90 0.68
C LEU A 135 -0.48 5.07 -0.02
N GLU A 136 -1.76 4.93 -0.35
CA GLU A 136 -2.51 5.89 -1.15
C GLU A 136 -3.64 6.53 -0.33
N ARG A 137 -3.77 7.86 -0.36
CA ARG A 137 -4.94 8.63 0.13
C ARG A 137 -5.39 8.29 1.54
N LYS A 138 -4.87 8.97 2.57
CA LYS A 138 -5.25 8.72 3.98
C LYS A 138 -5.12 7.23 4.38
N SER A 139 -4.18 6.50 3.77
CA SER A 139 -3.95 5.09 4.13
C SER A 139 -3.39 4.96 5.54
N PHE A 140 -2.59 5.94 5.96
CA PHE A 140 -2.05 6.04 7.31
C PHE A 140 -2.38 7.39 7.95
N THR A 141 -2.53 7.41 9.27
CA THR A 141 -2.80 8.58 10.11
C THR A 141 -1.71 8.78 11.15
N GLY A 142 -1.49 10.04 11.50
CA GLY A 142 -0.41 10.48 12.40
C GLY A 142 0.70 11.18 11.62
N SER A 143 1.44 12.02 12.32
CA SER A 143 2.48 12.88 11.73
C SER A 143 3.85 12.21 11.64
N LYS A 144 4.08 11.09 12.34
CA LYS A 144 5.40 10.46 12.45
C LYS A 144 5.38 8.99 12.00
N TRP A 145 6.28 8.64 11.09
CA TRP A 145 6.62 7.26 10.74
C TRP A 145 8.05 6.95 11.16
N GLU A 146 8.19 6.09 12.17
CA GLU A 146 9.49 5.57 12.61
C GLU A 146 9.62 4.09 12.21
N THR A 147 10.73 3.78 11.56
CA THR A 147 11.08 2.41 11.17
C THR A 147 12.16 1.85 12.08
N PHE A 148 12.25 0.53 12.15
CA PHE A 148 13.14 -0.18 13.06
C PHE A 148 13.93 -1.25 12.31
N GLU A 149 14.96 -1.76 12.98
CA GLU A 149 15.80 -2.83 12.47
C GLU A 149 14.98 -4.05 11.99
N ASN A 150 15.46 -4.71 10.94
CA ASN A 150 14.86 -5.90 10.32
C ASN A 150 13.49 -5.70 9.67
N GLN A 151 13.02 -4.46 9.53
CA GLN A 151 11.81 -4.18 8.76
C GLN A 151 12.09 -4.09 7.26
N PHE A 152 11.05 -4.31 6.45
CA PHE A 152 11.04 -4.07 5.00
C PHE A 152 12.24 -4.68 4.24
N SER A 153 12.74 -5.82 4.71
CA SER A 153 14.00 -6.43 4.26
C SER A 153 14.02 -6.83 2.77
N THR A 154 12.85 -7.01 2.15
CA THR A 154 12.71 -7.34 0.73
C THR A 154 12.04 -6.25 -0.10
N LEU A 155 11.76 -5.08 0.50
CA LEU A 155 11.04 -4.00 -0.15
C LEU A 155 11.90 -3.32 -1.20
N LYS A 156 11.42 -3.31 -2.45
CA LYS A 156 12.07 -2.70 -3.62
C LYS A 156 11.40 -1.40 -4.04
N PHE A 157 10.08 -1.28 -3.84
CA PHE A 157 9.30 -0.14 -4.27
C PHE A 157 8.42 0.38 -3.14
N LEU A 158 8.55 1.66 -2.83
CA LEU A 158 7.72 2.38 -1.86
C LEU A 158 7.03 3.57 -2.53
N LEU A 159 5.71 3.61 -2.42
CA LEU A 159 4.91 4.78 -2.77
C LEU A 159 4.16 5.28 -1.55
N ILE A 160 4.24 6.60 -1.31
CA ILE A 160 3.45 7.32 -0.33
C ILE A 160 2.74 8.46 -1.05
N GLU A 161 1.41 8.45 -1.00
CA GLU A 161 0.56 9.40 -1.71
C GLU A 161 -0.53 9.96 -0.79
N SER A 162 -0.60 11.28 -0.65
CA SER A 162 -1.68 11.97 0.09
C SER A 162 -1.88 11.43 1.53
N CYS A 163 -0.79 11.31 2.29
CA CYS A 163 -0.80 10.98 3.72
C CYS A 163 -0.38 12.20 4.56
N ASP A 164 -0.82 12.26 5.81
CA ASP A 164 -0.52 13.34 6.75
C ASP A 164 0.85 13.18 7.44
N LEU A 165 1.83 12.62 6.72
CA LEU A 165 3.17 12.35 7.24
C LEU A 165 4.00 13.63 7.27
N GLU A 166 4.56 13.95 8.44
CA GLU A 166 5.43 15.11 8.67
C GLU A 166 6.90 14.72 8.91
N TYR A 167 7.10 13.69 9.74
CA TYR A 167 8.40 13.19 10.16
C TYR A 167 8.55 11.74 9.73
N TRP A 168 9.52 11.48 8.87
CA TRP A 168 9.95 10.12 8.55
C TRP A 168 11.29 9.88 9.22
N ILE A 169 11.36 8.90 10.13
CA ILE A 169 12.59 8.54 10.85
C ILE A 169 12.99 7.12 10.44
N THR A 170 14.17 6.99 9.84
CA THR A 170 14.69 5.71 9.36
C THR A 170 16.21 5.68 9.41
N HIS A 171 16.74 4.46 9.49
CA HIS A 171 18.15 4.15 9.34
C HIS A 171 18.40 3.46 8.00
N ASN A 172 19.63 3.45 7.52
CA ASN A 172 20.00 2.85 6.23
C ASN A 172 19.82 1.32 6.21
N THR A 173 19.79 0.67 7.38
CA THR A 173 19.57 -0.77 7.53
C THR A 173 18.09 -1.18 7.44
N HIS A 174 17.15 -0.23 7.50
CA HIS A 174 15.72 -0.53 7.55
C HIS A 174 15.10 -0.78 6.17
N PHE A 175 15.81 -0.46 5.08
CA PHE A 175 15.33 -0.61 3.70
C PHE A 175 16.46 -1.14 2.78
N PRO A 176 17.07 -2.30 3.10
CA PRO A 176 18.33 -2.73 2.47
C PRO A 176 18.23 -2.97 0.97
N ARG A 177 17.01 -3.16 0.43
CA ARG A 177 16.75 -3.51 -0.98
C ARG A 177 15.91 -2.47 -1.72
N LEU A 178 15.70 -1.29 -1.15
CA LEU A 178 14.83 -0.28 -1.75
C LEU A 178 15.46 0.31 -3.00
N GLU A 179 14.80 0.13 -4.14
CA GLU A 179 15.24 0.59 -5.45
C GLU A 179 14.52 1.88 -5.87
N HIS A 180 13.25 2.03 -5.51
CA HIS A 180 12.42 3.14 -5.97
C HIS A 180 11.58 3.74 -4.85
N LEU A 181 11.74 5.06 -4.66
CA LEU A 181 10.92 5.87 -3.77
C LEU A 181 10.02 6.81 -4.58
N VAL A 182 8.71 6.80 -4.31
CA VAL A 182 7.74 7.69 -4.95
C VAL A 182 6.92 8.43 -3.89
N LEU A 183 7.08 9.74 -3.83
CA LEU A 183 6.32 10.63 -2.95
C LEU A 183 5.38 11.50 -3.81
N ARG A 184 4.08 11.50 -3.48
CA ARG A 184 3.08 12.26 -4.22
C ARG A 184 2.13 13.00 -3.29
N TYR A 185 1.84 14.26 -3.59
CA TYR A 185 0.84 15.02 -2.86
C TYR A 185 1.07 14.99 -1.33
N ILE A 186 2.33 14.98 -0.89
CA ILE A 186 2.69 15.00 0.54
C ILE A 186 2.99 16.43 0.92
N LYS A 187 2.03 17.06 1.61
CA LYS A 187 2.08 18.48 1.92
C LYS A 187 3.01 18.80 3.10
N PHE A 188 3.07 17.92 4.10
CA PHE A 188 3.64 18.25 5.40
C PHE A 188 4.97 17.56 5.71
N LEU A 189 5.43 16.64 4.85
CA LEU A 189 6.71 15.96 5.06
C LEU A 189 7.83 16.97 5.01
N ARG A 190 8.64 17.02 6.08
CA ARG A 190 9.73 18.00 6.18
C ARG A 190 10.87 17.65 5.23
N GLU A 191 11.30 16.41 5.20
CA GLU A 191 12.38 15.97 4.32
C GLU A 191 12.34 14.46 4.07
N ILE A 192 13.04 14.04 3.02
CA ILE A 192 13.41 12.63 2.86
C ILE A 192 14.61 12.36 3.77
N PRO A 193 14.58 11.30 4.60
CA PRO A 193 15.70 11.00 5.49
C PRO A 193 16.98 10.73 4.71
N SER A 194 18.10 11.34 5.10
CA SER A 194 19.41 11.12 4.47
C SER A 194 19.83 9.66 4.45
N SER A 195 19.43 8.88 5.47
CA SER A 195 19.58 7.42 5.52
C SER A 195 19.05 6.68 4.28
N ILE A 196 18.03 7.22 3.60
CA ILE A 196 17.53 6.68 2.32
C ILE A 196 18.52 6.97 1.20
N GLY A 197 19.13 8.16 1.20
CA GLY A 197 20.19 8.54 0.27
C GLY A 197 21.47 7.70 0.42
N CYS A 198 21.73 7.13 1.60
CA CYS A 198 22.86 6.22 1.79
C CYS A 198 22.64 4.79 1.25
N LEU A 199 21.49 4.49 0.64
CA LEU A 199 21.18 3.16 0.14
C LEU A 199 21.86 2.91 -1.21
N PRO A 200 22.78 1.93 -1.32
CA PRO A 200 23.46 1.62 -2.59
C PRO A 200 22.52 0.99 -3.63
N THR A 201 21.36 0.49 -3.19
CA THR A 201 20.34 -0.12 -4.06
C THR A 201 19.38 0.90 -4.66
N LEU A 202 19.39 2.16 -4.18
CA LEU A 202 18.44 3.18 -4.60
C LEU A 202 18.75 3.66 -6.02
N GLN A 203 17.79 3.50 -6.92
CA GLN A 203 17.91 3.84 -8.34
C GLN A 203 17.12 5.09 -8.70
N SER A 204 16.00 5.36 -8.00
CA SER A 204 15.22 6.55 -8.30
C SER A 204 14.43 7.11 -7.13
N ILE A 205 14.33 8.43 -7.07
CA ILE A 205 13.37 9.16 -6.23
C ILE A 205 12.47 9.99 -7.14
N LYS A 206 11.15 9.83 -6.98
CA LYS A 206 10.14 10.62 -7.68
C LYS A 206 9.32 11.42 -6.69
N VAL A 207 9.40 12.74 -6.78
CA VAL A 207 8.68 13.69 -5.94
C VAL A 207 7.69 14.46 -6.82
N LYS A 208 6.38 14.33 -6.56
CA LYS A 208 5.35 15.02 -7.34
C LYS A 208 4.40 15.77 -6.42
N ARG A 209 4.32 17.09 -6.59
CA ARG A 209 3.39 17.95 -5.83
C ARG A 209 3.57 17.78 -4.31
N CYS A 210 4.81 17.72 -3.85
CA CYS A 210 5.15 17.77 -2.42
C CYS A 210 5.66 19.17 -2.05
N GLY A 211 5.90 19.42 -0.76
CA GLY A 211 6.54 20.66 -0.31
C GLY A 211 7.98 20.79 -0.83
N ASP A 212 8.44 22.04 -0.98
CA ASP A 212 9.76 22.36 -1.54
C ASP A 212 10.89 21.71 -0.74
N SER A 213 10.74 21.59 0.59
CA SER A 213 11.71 20.90 1.44
C SER A 213 11.91 19.40 1.10
N VAL A 214 10.89 18.74 0.55
CA VAL A 214 10.99 17.35 0.05
C VAL A 214 11.73 17.32 -1.29
N VAL A 215 11.55 18.34 -2.12
CA VAL A 215 12.28 18.49 -3.38
C VAL A 215 13.76 18.77 -3.09
N ASP A 216 14.05 19.71 -2.20
CA ASP A 216 15.41 20.07 -1.80
C ASP A 216 16.15 18.89 -1.17
N SER A 217 15.49 18.12 -0.31
CA SER A 217 16.11 16.91 0.28
C SER A 217 16.36 15.82 -0.76
N ALA A 218 15.48 15.63 -1.75
CA ALA A 218 15.73 14.69 -2.85
C ALA A 218 16.94 15.13 -3.70
N GLN A 219 17.11 16.44 -3.92
CA GLN A 219 18.23 17.00 -4.67
C GLN A 219 19.54 16.89 -3.89
N ARG A 220 19.55 17.19 -2.59
CA ARG A 220 20.73 16.97 -1.72
C ARG A 220 21.19 15.53 -1.72
N ILE A 221 20.27 14.57 -1.61
CA ILE A 221 20.58 13.13 -1.68
C ILE A 221 21.29 12.79 -3.01
N LYS A 222 20.88 13.42 -4.12
CA LYS A 222 21.52 13.20 -5.42
C LYS A 222 22.95 13.72 -5.44
N GLU A 223 23.14 14.96 -4.99
CA GLU A 223 24.46 15.60 -4.92
C GLU A 223 25.42 14.80 -4.04
N GLU A 224 24.97 14.36 -2.86
CA GLU A 224 25.74 13.49 -1.97
C GLU A 224 26.13 12.18 -2.68
N GLN A 225 25.21 11.52 -3.38
CA GLN A 225 25.54 10.28 -4.10
C GLN A 225 26.54 10.50 -5.25
N GLU A 226 26.44 11.61 -5.99
CA GLU A 226 27.40 11.99 -7.04
C GLU A 226 28.79 12.27 -6.46
N GLU A 227 28.87 12.95 -5.30
CA GLU A 227 30.14 13.17 -4.58
C GLU A 227 30.81 11.85 -4.15
N PHE A 228 30.02 10.82 -3.83
CA PHE A 228 30.52 9.47 -3.54
C PHE A 228 30.74 8.61 -4.80
N GLY A 229 30.61 9.18 -6.00
CA GLY A 229 30.86 8.51 -7.28
C GLY A 229 29.72 7.65 -7.80
N ASN A 230 28.50 7.84 -7.31
CA ASN A 230 27.30 7.16 -7.80
C ASN A 230 26.42 8.08 -8.65
N ASP A 231 26.68 8.11 -9.95
CA ASP A 231 25.90 8.91 -10.92
C ASP A 231 24.60 8.22 -11.37
N GLY A 232 24.30 7.03 -10.83
CA GLY A 232 23.17 6.20 -11.29
C GLY A 232 21.80 6.64 -10.76
N LEU A 233 21.74 7.50 -9.74
CA LEU A 233 20.48 7.90 -9.10
C LEU A 233 19.69 8.89 -9.95
N GLN A 234 18.45 8.52 -10.26
CA GLN A 234 17.53 9.37 -11.01
C GLN A 234 16.55 10.10 -10.09
N ILE A 235 16.54 11.43 -10.17
CA ILE A 235 15.56 12.29 -9.48
C ILE A 235 14.53 12.81 -10.48
N TYR A 236 13.25 12.65 -10.15
CA TYR A 236 12.13 13.17 -10.92
C TYR A 236 11.27 14.08 -10.05
N THR A 237 11.35 15.39 -10.25
CA THR A 237 10.59 16.39 -9.49
C THR A 237 9.54 17.06 -10.37
N CYS A 238 8.40 17.40 -9.76
CA CYS A 238 7.36 18.25 -10.36
C CYS A 238 6.79 19.08 -9.20
N SER A 239 7.16 20.36 -9.14
CA SER A 239 6.95 21.18 -7.95
C SER A 239 5.47 21.56 -7.79
N TYR A 240 5.09 21.93 -6.56
CA TYR A 240 3.74 22.47 -6.30
C TYR A 240 3.61 23.90 -6.87
N GLN A 241 4.72 24.65 -6.93
CA GLN A 241 4.78 26.02 -7.41
C GLN A 241 4.60 26.14 -8.93
N ASP A 242 5.13 25.20 -9.72
CA ASP A 242 4.99 25.17 -11.19
C ASP A 242 3.50 25.16 -11.59
N PHE A 243 2.65 24.55 -10.77
CA PHE A 243 1.20 24.50 -10.99
C PHE A 243 0.46 25.76 -10.49
N LEU A 244 0.91 26.35 -9.37
CA LEU A 244 0.31 27.58 -8.85
C LEU A 244 0.59 28.77 -9.77
N GLN A 245 1.80 28.88 -10.32
CA GLN A 245 2.14 29.91 -11.30
C GLN A 245 1.31 29.79 -12.59
N VAL A 246 1.06 28.57 -13.07
CA VAL A 246 0.15 28.35 -14.22
C VAL A 246 -1.28 28.79 -13.89
N ARG A 247 -1.72 28.65 -12.65
CA ARG A 247 -3.07 29.01 -12.22
C ARG A 247 -3.27 30.50 -11.97
N THR A 248 -2.25 31.21 -11.50
CA THR A 248 -2.27 32.69 -11.35
C THR A 248 -2.07 33.43 -12.65
N SER A 249 -1.57 32.76 -13.70
CA SER A 249 -1.42 33.34 -15.05
C SER A 249 -2.68 33.21 -15.92
N LEU A 250 -3.72 32.54 -15.41
CA LEU A 250 -4.99 32.26 -16.08
C LEU A 250 -6.18 32.97 -15.41
N VAL A 251 -5.93 33.98 -14.59
CA VAL A 251 -6.91 34.92 -14.01
C VAL A 251 -6.48 36.32 -14.40
#